data_AF-H3BWC5-F1
#
_entry.id   AF-H3BWC5-F1
#
_cell.length_a   1.000
_cell.length_b   1.000
_cell.length_c   1.000
_cell.angle_alpha   90.00
_cell.angle_beta   90.00
_cell.angle_gamma   90.00
#
_symmetry.space_group_name_H-M   'P 1'
#
loop_
_entity.id
_entity.type
_entity.pdbx_description
1 polymer ?
#
loop_
_entity_poly.entity_id
_entity_poly.type
_entity_poly.pdbx_seq_one_letter_code
_entity_poly.pdbx_strand_id
1 'polypeptide(L)'
;SALVVEKQPVMASLPQRPQIVKTGVRFTVSVRFLANLPRFKYQLRVKPEFDKLLKPVRGFRQFRISKDDSKVLDEDTPGGGLVAEFCHMSLKEAKAKVKGTTETRLGVTEELHLVTFVTEFRHAGLECTIEASSLPLVVISSSNQVVSAWASIMWCSALCTGDPANLSLFVEPPPLPWTQLSQLLSWQFLTVGRRQLDPDQLSHLREKFLGEDFQNSSTGASFSRWVFSEILGSALENWIWIDGILELIKKHLVNLWKEGLIMGFVSRKGTKELLRDKENGTFLLRFSESSKEGAITFSWVEHINGETQVHAVQPYTSNELSLMSLPRILHHFNVKSQNCSSGNPLLYLYPRIPKDSVF
;
A
#
# COMPACT_ATOMS: atom_id res chain seq x y z
N SER A 1 28.89 -9.43 -4.23
CA SER A 1 28.94 -8.62 -3.01
C SER A 1 28.54 -9.51 -1.84
N ALA A 2 29.28 -9.49 -0.72
CA ALA A 2 29.00 -10.32 0.46
C ALA A 2 28.23 -9.57 1.56
N LEU A 3 28.22 -8.24 1.53
CA LEU A 3 27.39 -7.42 2.43
C LEU A 3 26.02 -7.19 1.77
N VAL A 4 24.94 -7.43 2.51
CA VAL A 4 23.56 -7.22 2.05
C VAL A 4 22.72 -6.53 3.11
N VAL A 5 21.71 -5.77 2.70
CA VAL A 5 20.68 -5.25 3.61
C VAL A 5 19.65 -6.36 3.84
N GLU A 6 19.68 -6.96 5.04
CA GLU A 6 18.81 -8.09 5.40
C GLU A 6 17.38 -7.62 5.72
N LYS A 7 17.26 -6.55 6.53
CA LYS A 7 15.97 -5.91 6.81
C LYS A 7 16.04 -4.46 6.34
N GLN A 8 15.13 -4.11 5.43
CA GLN A 8 15.01 -2.75 4.91
C GLN A 8 14.62 -1.74 6.02
N PRO A 9 14.95 -0.44 5.87
CA PRO A 9 14.59 0.60 6.83
C PRO A 9 13.09 0.59 7.17
N VAL A 10 12.75 0.46 8.45
CA VAL A 10 11.34 0.41 8.89
C VAL A 10 11.14 1.09 10.24
N MET A 11 10.07 1.87 10.36
CA MET A 11 9.64 2.48 11.63
C MET A 11 8.80 1.51 12.43
N ALA A 12 9.03 1.44 13.75
CA ALA A 12 8.25 0.56 14.63
C ALA A 12 6.74 0.85 14.64
N SER A 13 6.34 2.10 14.37
CA SER A 13 4.93 2.50 14.24
C SER A 13 4.28 2.08 12.92
N LEU A 14 5.07 1.70 11.90
CA LEU A 14 4.59 1.32 10.56
C LEU A 14 5.28 0.03 10.08
N PRO A 15 5.14 -1.09 10.80
CA PRO A 15 5.86 -2.33 10.46
C PRO A 15 5.44 -2.93 9.11
N GLN A 16 4.24 -2.61 8.62
CA GLN A 16 3.72 -3.08 7.33
C GLN A 16 4.08 -2.16 6.15
N ARG A 17 4.76 -1.04 6.40
CA ARG A 17 5.18 -0.08 5.37
C ARG A 17 6.68 0.23 5.50
N PRO A 18 7.56 -0.73 5.17
CA PRO A 18 9.01 -0.50 5.13
C PRO A 18 9.36 0.57 4.09
N GLN A 19 10.60 1.06 4.11
CA GLN A 19 11.13 2.09 3.21
C GLN A 19 10.43 3.46 3.32
N ILE A 20 9.59 3.67 4.35
CA ILE A 20 9.08 4.99 4.71
C ILE A 20 9.72 5.40 6.05
N VAL A 21 10.44 6.50 6.03
CA VAL A 21 11.12 7.04 7.22
C VAL A 21 10.62 8.45 7.50
N LYS A 22 10.25 8.74 8.75
CA LYS A 22 9.85 10.08 9.18
C LYS A 22 11.02 10.80 9.86
N THR A 23 11.25 12.06 9.49
CA THR A 23 12.26 12.89 10.15
C THR A 23 12.02 12.98 11.66
N GLY A 24 13.10 12.89 12.45
CA GLY A 24 13.01 12.87 13.92
C GLY A 24 12.44 11.60 14.56
N VAL A 25 11.91 10.64 13.79
CA VAL A 25 11.42 9.36 14.30
C VAL A 25 12.50 8.29 14.14
N ARG A 26 12.55 7.35 15.10
CA ARG A 26 13.49 6.23 15.07
C ARG A 26 13.03 5.16 14.08
N PHE A 27 13.97 4.62 13.32
CA PHE A 27 13.77 3.46 12.46
C PHE A 27 14.86 2.42 12.68
N THR A 28 14.58 1.21 12.22
CA THR A 28 15.44 0.04 12.33
C THR A 28 15.88 -0.41 10.93
N VAL A 29 17.09 -0.93 10.81
CA VAL A 29 17.63 -1.53 9.59
C VAL A 29 18.71 -2.53 9.99
N SER A 30 18.86 -3.61 9.24
CA SER A 30 19.92 -4.60 9.52
C SER A 30 20.67 -4.97 8.26
N VAL A 31 21.97 -5.17 8.44
CA VAL A 31 22.87 -5.65 7.39
C VAL A 31 23.48 -6.97 7.80
N ARG A 32 23.73 -7.82 6.82
CA ARG A 32 24.33 -9.14 6.99
C ARG A 32 25.52 -9.29 6.08
N PHE A 33 26.59 -9.87 6.61
CA PHE A 33 27.71 -10.34 5.82
C PHE A 33 27.57 -11.84 5.56
N LEU A 34 27.35 -12.21 4.30
CA LEU A 34 27.02 -13.56 3.86
C LEU A 34 28.19 -14.54 3.99
N ALA A 35 29.43 -14.05 3.93
CA ALA A 35 30.60 -14.87 4.19
C ALA A 35 30.79 -15.06 5.70
N ASN A 36 29.95 -15.92 6.28
CA ASN A 36 29.85 -16.19 7.71
C ASN A 36 31.02 -17.07 8.21
N LEU A 37 32.22 -16.51 8.29
CA LEU A 37 33.41 -17.19 8.79
C LEU A 37 33.73 -16.70 10.22
N PRO A 38 34.00 -17.60 11.19
CA PRO A 38 34.26 -17.22 12.59
C PRO A 38 35.38 -16.19 12.75
N ARG A 39 36.39 -16.26 11.87
CA ARG A 39 37.52 -15.31 11.84
C ARG A 39 37.12 -13.86 11.57
N PHE A 40 35.99 -13.60 10.91
CA PHE A 40 35.53 -12.24 10.60
C PHE A 40 34.66 -11.64 11.70
N LYS A 41 34.30 -12.44 12.71
CA LYS A 41 33.57 -11.97 13.89
C LYS A 41 34.34 -10.86 14.57
N TYR A 42 33.66 -9.78 14.92
CA TYR A 42 34.23 -8.58 15.53
C TYR A 42 35.24 -7.78 14.68
N GLN A 43 35.56 -8.21 13.46
CA GLN A 43 36.54 -7.52 12.60
C GLN A 43 35.89 -6.46 11.71
N LEU A 44 34.64 -6.66 11.32
CA LEU A 44 33.96 -5.82 10.35
C LEU A 44 33.12 -4.77 11.06
N ARG A 45 33.52 -3.51 10.95
CA ARG A 45 32.75 -2.36 11.42
C ARG A 45 32.00 -1.77 10.24
N VAL A 46 30.68 -1.68 10.36
CA VAL A 46 29.80 -1.12 9.34
C VAL A 46 29.35 0.27 9.77
N LYS A 47 29.42 1.22 8.84
CA LYS A 47 28.94 2.59 8.99
C LYS A 47 27.83 2.88 7.99
N PRO A 48 26.66 3.37 8.43
CA PRO A 48 25.62 3.85 7.54
C PRO A 48 25.93 5.28 7.07
N GLU A 49 25.71 5.54 5.80
CA GLU A 49 25.82 6.83 5.14
C GLU A 49 24.54 7.09 4.35
N PHE A 50 23.98 8.29 4.46
CA PHE A 50 22.76 8.65 3.76
C PHE A 50 23.13 9.32 2.44
N ASP A 51 22.50 8.90 1.33
CA ASP A 51 22.64 9.53 0.01
C ASP A 51 24.09 9.61 -0.51
N LYS A 52 24.97 8.69 -0.10
CA LYS A 52 26.39 8.64 -0.51
C LYS A 52 26.58 8.59 -2.03
N LEU A 53 25.78 7.77 -2.71
CA LEU A 53 25.86 7.53 -4.15
C LEU A 53 25.14 8.58 -4.99
N LEU A 54 24.47 9.55 -4.35
CA LEU A 54 23.80 10.63 -5.04
C LEU A 54 24.82 11.67 -5.50
N LYS A 55 25.03 11.76 -6.82
CA LYS A 55 25.26 13.10 -7.39
C LYS A 55 24.02 13.91 -7.04
N PRO A 56 24.14 15.10 -6.42
CA PRO A 56 23.00 15.85 -5.93
C PRO A 56 22.04 16.11 -7.10
N VAL A 57 20.92 15.38 -7.12
CA VAL A 57 19.81 15.69 -8.02
C VAL A 57 19.35 17.09 -7.61
N ARG A 58 19.47 18.06 -8.52
CA ARG A 58 19.24 19.47 -8.18
C ARG A 58 17.84 19.62 -7.57
N GLY A 59 17.80 20.19 -6.37
CA GLY A 59 16.57 20.50 -5.65
C GLY A 59 16.10 19.45 -4.65
N PHE A 60 16.64 18.22 -4.65
CA PHE A 60 16.24 17.21 -3.65
C PHE A 60 16.63 17.65 -2.23
N ARG A 61 15.76 17.36 -1.27
CA ARG A 61 16.06 17.59 0.15
C ARG A 61 17.25 16.71 0.57
N GLN A 62 18.12 17.26 1.40
CA GLN A 62 19.27 16.54 1.92
C GLN A 62 19.05 16.16 3.36
N PHE A 63 19.42 14.93 3.71
CA PHE A 63 19.29 14.41 5.07
C PHE A 63 20.62 13.93 5.61
N ARG A 64 20.72 13.93 6.94
CA ARG A 64 21.85 13.35 7.66
C ARG A 64 21.35 12.44 8.76
N ILE A 65 22.08 11.37 9.00
CA ILE A 65 21.85 10.49 10.15
C ILE A 65 22.21 11.28 11.41
N SER A 66 21.31 11.29 12.39
CA SER A 66 21.39 12.17 13.56
C SER A 66 22.54 11.82 14.51
N LYS A 67 22.96 10.55 14.50
CA LYS A 67 24.05 10.02 15.30
C LYS A 67 25.08 9.42 14.35
N ASP A 68 26.35 9.70 14.59
CA ASP A 68 27.43 8.98 13.93
C ASP A 68 27.53 7.60 14.58
N ASP A 69 26.70 6.68 14.10
CA ASP A 69 26.59 5.32 14.62
C ASP A 69 27.44 4.39 13.75
N SER A 70 28.21 3.51 14.38
CA SER A 70 28.92 2.44 13.68
C SER A 70 28.78 1.18 14.50
N LYS A 71 28.49 0.07 13.84
CA LYS A 71 28.27 -1.21 14.52
C LYS A 71 29.23 -2.24 14.00
N VAL A 72 29.73 -3.05 14.92
CA VAL A 72 30.55 -4.21 14.58
C VAL A 72 29.59 -5.34 14.23
N LEU A 73 29.92 -6.10 13.18
CA LEU A 73 29.22 -7.33 12.87
C LEU A 73 29.61 -8.37 13.93
N ASP A 74 28.72 -8.55 14.90
CA ASP A 74 28.86 -9.49 16.00
C ASP A 74 27.74 -10.54 15.96
N GLU A 75 28.04 -11.74 16.44
CA GLU A 75 26.99 -12.73 16.65
C GLU A 75 26.30 -12.39 17.97
N ASP A 76 24.99 -12.15 17.90
CA ASP A 76 24.01 -12.39 18.98
C ASP A 76 22.58 -12.28 18.41
N THR A 77 22.32 -12.95 17.27
CA THR A 77 20.94 -13.09 16.74
C THR A 77 20.50 -14.56 16.74
N PRO A 78 19.21 -14.86 16.99
CA PRO A 78 18.71 -16.24 17.02
C PRO A 78 18.95 -17.05 15.74
N GLY A 79 19.15 -16.37 14.60
CA GLY A 79 19.37 -16.99 13.30
C GLY A 79 20.83 -17.25 12.93
N GLY A 80 21.78 -16.87 13.80
CA GLY A 80 23.21 -16.94 13.53
C GLY A 80 23.68 -15.98 12.41
N GLY A 81 24.99 -15.82 12.29
CA GLY A 81 25.61 -15.03 11.23
C GLY A 81 26.16 -13.68 11.66
N LEU A 82 26.96 -13.08 10.78
CA LEU A 82 27.56 -11.76 10.96
C LEU A 82 26.53 -10.70 10.58
N VAL A 83 25.81 -10.18 11.58
CA VAL A 83 24.71 -9.23 11.42
C VAL A 83 24.96 -7.97 12.25
N ALA A 84 24.58 -6.80 11.74
CA ALA A 84 24.58 -5.56 12.50
C ALA A 84 23.18 -4.93 12.38
N GLU A 85 22.48 -4.84 13.50
CA GLU A 85 21.15 -4.24 13.57
C GLU A 85 21.23 -2.83 14.15
N PHE A 86 20.81 -1.83 13.40
CA PHE A 86 20.78 -0.43 13.83
C PHE A 86 19.37 -0.06 14.31
N CYS A 87 19.09 -0.18 15.62
CA CYS A 87 17.72 -0.05 16.16
C CYS A 87 17.24 1.38 16.41
N HIS A 88 18.13 2.37 16.38
CA HIS A 88 17.85 3.74 16.84
C HIS A 88 18.35 4.80 15.85
N MET A 89 18.33 4.49 14.56
CA MET A 89 18.65 5.46 13.53
C MET A 89 17.55 6.51 13.43
N SER A 90 17.93 7.76 13.15
CA SER A 90 16.98 8.85 12.89
C SER A 90 17.59 9.85 11.92
N LEU A 91 16.75 10.45 11.08
CA LEU A 91 17.18 11.44 10.10
C LEU A 91 16.85 12.87 10.56
N LYS A 92 17.75 13.79 10.25
CA LYS A 92 17.53 15.24 10.31
C LYS A 92 17.76 15.83 8.93
N GLU A 93 16.88 16.74 8.53
CA GLU A 93 17.05 17.49 7.31
C GLU A 93 18.23 18.46 7.47
N ALA A 94 19.13 18.46 6.47
CA ALA A 94 20.23 19.39 6.41
C ALA A 94 19.71 20.73 5.88
N LYS A 95 19.89 21.80 6.65
CA LYS A 95 19.51 23.15 6.20
C LYS A 95 20.32 23.51 4.95
N ALA A 96 19.65 23.72 3.82
CA ALA A 96 20.28 24.20 2.60
C ALA A 96 20.89 25.59 2.85
N LYS A 97 22.17 25.79 2.52
CA LYS A 97 22.85 27.09 2.60
C LYS A 97 22.54 28.03 1.42
N VAL A 98 21.67 27.65 0.50
CA VAL A 98 21.42 28.41 -0.73
C VAL A 98 20.01 29.02 -0.72
N LYS A 99 19.95 30.36 -0.63
CA LYS A 99 18.80 31.17 -1.03
C LYS A 99 18.64 31.03 -2.55
N GLY A 100 17.75 30.14 -2.97
CA GLY A 100 17.39 29.98 -4.37
C GLY A 100 16.35 28.87 -4.46
N THR A 101 15.07 29.25 -4.46
CA THR A 101 13.94 28.37 -4.73
C THR A 101 14.07 27.80 -6.14
N THR A 102 14.81 26.71 -6.26
CA THR A 102 14.63 25.79 -7.39
C THR A 102 13.66 24.76 -6.86
N GLU A 103 12.36 25.08 -6.92
CA GLU A 103 11.32 24.13 -6.58
C GLU A 103 11.54 22.86 -7.41
N THR A 104 11.70 21.72 -6.74
CA THR A 104 11.64 20.43 -7.41
C THR A 104 10.26 20.28 -8.00
N ARG A 105 10.18 19.78 -9.24
CA ARG A 105 8.90 19.39 -9.85
C ARG A 105 8.22 18.22 -9.14
N LEU A 106 8.93 17.53 -8.24
CA LEU A 106 8.46 16.35 -7.52
C LEU A 106 7.86 16.70 -6.17
N GLY A 107 6.80 15.98 -5.80
CA GLY A 107 6.27 16.03 -4.45
C GLY A 107 7.23 15.42 -3.44
N VAL A 108 7.12 15.84 -2.17
CA VAL A 108 7.89 15.31 -1.04
C VAL A 108 7.87 13.77 -0.95
N THR A 109 6.77 13.15 -1.36
CA THR A 109 6.58 11.69 -1.30
C THR A 109 7.11 10.93 -2.51
N GLU A 110 7.65 11.63 -3.50
CA GLU A 110 8.23 11.07 -4.72
C GLU A 110 9.76 11.20 -4.73
N GLU A 111 10.33 11.91 -3.75
CA GLU A 111 11.77 11.98 -3.55
C GLU A 111 12.28 10.66 -2.94
N LEU A 112 13.10 9.96 -3.73
CA LEU A 112 13.71 8.69 -3.34
C LEU A 112 15.13 8.91 -2.81
N HIS A 113 15.44 8.21 -1.72
CA HIS A 113 16.73 8.28 -1.02
C HIS A 113 17.29 6.88 -0.76
N LEU A 114 18.56 6.80 -0.35
CA LEU A 114 19.21 5.54 0.00
C LEU A 114 19.99 5.65 1.32
N VAL A 115 19.98 4.55 2.08
CA VAL A 115 20.99 4.32 3.12
C VAL A 115 22.03 3.37 2.55
N THR A 116 23.29 3.80 2.49
CA THR A 116 24.43 3.00 2.05
C THR A 116 25.26 2.60 3.25
N PHE A 117 25.51 1.31 3.40
CA PHE A 117 26.30 0.73 4.47
C PHE A 117 27.69 0.41 3.93
N VAL A 118 28.71 0.95 4.59
CA VAL A 118 30.10 0.89 4.16
C VAL A 118 30.91 0.17 5.22
N THR A 119 31.77 -0.75 4.81
CA THR A 119 32.72 -1.41 5.70
C THR A 119 34.06 -1.58 4.99
N GLU A 120 35.15 -1.42 5.74
CA GLU A 120 36.49 -1.74 5.27
C GLU A 120 36.79 -3.20 5.60
N PHE A 121 37.10 -3.99 4.58
CA PHE A 121 37.48 -5.38 4.71
C PHE A 121 38.99 -5.52 4.51
N ARG A 122 39.68 -6.07 5.52
CA ARG A 122 41.10 -6.38 5.46
C ARG A 122 41.32 -7.86 5.80
N HIS A 123 41.76 -8.65 4.82
CA HIS A 123 42.06 -10.07 5.04
C HIS A 123 43.12 -10.60 4.08
N ALA A 124 44.09 -11.37 4.59
CA ALA A 124 45.12 -12.04 3.79
C ALA A 124 45.89 -11.10 2.83
N GLY A 125 46.17 -9.86 3.27
CA GLY A 125 46.83 -8.83 2.47
C GLY A 125 45.93 -8.12 1.44
N LEU A 126 44.65 -8.49 1.34
CA LEU A 126 43.66 -7.77 0.56
C LEU A 126 42.98 -6.71 1.43
N GLU A 127 42.91 -5.49 0.91
CA GLU A 127 42.11 -4.40 1.46
C GLU A 127 41.07 -3.95 0.43
N CYS A 128 39.80 -3.97 0.80
CA CYS A 128 38.73 -3.45 -0.06
C CYS A 128 37.61 -2.81 0.75
N THR A 129 36.93 -1.86 0.14
CA THR A 129 35.70 -1.29 0.69
C THR A 129 34.51 -2.07 0.14
N ILE A 130 33.67 -2.56 1.04
CA ILE A 130 32.44 -3.28 0.69
C ILE A 130 31.26 -2.38 1.02
N GLU A 131 30.35 -2.24 0.06
CA GLU A 131 29.16 -1.40 0.18
C GLU A 131 27.89 -2.20 -0.11
N ALA A 132 26.82 -1.84 0.59
CA ALA A 132 25.48 -2.32 0.34
C ALA A 132 24.48 -1.19 0.57
N SER A 133 23.54 -0.97 -0.34
CA SER A 133 22.51 0.06 -0.20
C SER A 133 21.16 -0.57 0.12
N SER A 134 20.32 0.17 0.85
CA SER A 134 18.90 -0.15 0.98
C SER A 134 18.22 -0.12 -0.39
N LEU A 135 16.99 -0.60 -0.47
CA LEU A 135 16.11 -0.21 -1.56
C LEU A 135 15.79 1.30 -1.44
N PRO A 136 15.35 1.94 -2.54
CA PRO A 136 14.89 3.33 -2.49
C PRO A 136 13.84 3.52 -1.40
N LEU A 137 13.99 4.58 -0.62
CA LEU A 137 13.10 4.91 0.49
C LEU A 137 12.59 6.35 0.37
N VAL A 138 11.43 6.63 0.97
CA VAL A 138 10.82 7.96 0.99
C VAL A 138 10.96 8.57 2.38
N VAL A 139 11.42 9.82 2.45
CA VAL A 139 11.54 10.58 3.70
C VAL A 139 10.39 11.56 3.86
N ILE A 140 9.54 11.32 4.85
CA ILE A 140 8.37 12.15 5.19
C ILE A 140 8.64 13.05 6.40
N SER A 141 7.90 14.15 6.49
CA SER A 141 7.92 15.04 7.67
C SER A 141 6.67 14.89 8.53
N SER A 142 5.57 14.38 7.96
CA SER A 142 4.29 14.22 8.64
C SER A 142 3.66 12.87 8.33
N SER A 143 2.90 12.34 9.29
CA SER A 143 2.27 11.01 9.16
C SER A 143 1.12 10.98 8.15
N ASN A 144 0.56 12.14 7.77
CA ASN A 144 -0.43 12.23 6.69
C ASN A 144 0.17 11.91 5.30
N GLN A 145 1.50 11.96 5.15
CA GLN A 145 2.19 11.66 3.89
C GLN A 145 2.42 10.16 3.68
N VAL A 146 2.13 9.32 4.68
CA VAL A 146 2.41 7.87 4.65
C VAL A 146 1.67 7.17 3.51
N VAL A 147 0.42 7.56 3.23
CA VAL A 147 -0.39 6.95 2.18
C VAL A 147 0.24 7.19 0.81
N SER A 148 0.57 8.45 0.50
CA SER A 148 1.21 8.82 -0.77
C SER A 148 2.63 8.27 -0.88
N ALA A 149 3.42 8.28 0.21
CA ALA A 149 4.75 7.70 0.23
C ALA A 149 4.72 6.19 -0.05
N TRP A 150 3.72 5.47 0.47
CA TRP A 150 3.57 4.04 0.20
C TRP A 150 3.22 3.75 -1.26
N ALA A 151 2.41 4.59 -1.90
CA ALA A 151 2.19 4.49 -3.34
C ALA A 151 3.50 4.58 -4.13
N SER A 152 4.36 5.55 -3.81
CA SER A 152 5.67 5.69 -4.43
C SER A 152 6.56 4.46 -4.22
N ILE A 153 6.58 3.91 -2.99
CA ILE A 153 7.36 2.70 -2.70
C ILE A 153 6.85 1.49 -3.48
N MET A 154 5.53 1.28 -3.56
CA MET A 154 4.96 0.20 -4.37
C MET A 154 5.28 0.38 -5.85
N TRP A 155 5.17 1.61 -6.37
CA TRP A 155 5.49 1.94 -7.76
C TRP A 155 6.96 1.63 -8.08
N CYS A 156 7.86 2.12 -7.22
CA CYS A 156 9.28 1.88 -7.32
C CYS A 156 9.59 0.38 -7.28
N SER A 157 8.94 -0.37 -6.37
CA SER A 157 9.17 -1.81 -6.23
C SER A 157 8.75 -2.62 -7.46
N ALA A 158 7.68 -2.22 -8.17
CA ALA A 158 7.29 -2.92 -9.41
C ALA A 158 8.20 -2.59 -10.61
N LEU A 159 8.75 -1.38 -10.66
CA LEU A 159 9.52 -0.90 -11.81
C LEU A 159 11.02 -1.18 -11.69
N CYS A 160 11.55 -1.25 -10.47
CA CYS A 160 12.96 -1.52 -10.20
C CYS A 160 13.30 -3.02 -10.39
N THR A 161 13.44 -3.45 -11.66
CA THR A 161 13.74 -4.84 -12.03
C THR A 161 15.22 -5.15 -12.29
N GLY A 162 16.13 -4.18 -12.10
CA GLY A 162 17.56 -4.43 -12.35
C GLY A 162 18.55 -3.40 -11.81
N ASP A 163 18.15 -2.12 -11.68
CA ASP A 163 18.98 -1.07 -11.09
C ASP A 163 18.34 -0.53 -9.79
N PRO A 164 18.89 -0.86 -8.61
CA PRO A 164 18.40 -0.35 -7.33
C PRO A 164 18.62 1.16 -7.15
N ALA A 165 19.31 1.84 -8.07
CA ALA A 165 19.77 3.23 -7.90
C ALA A 165 19.05 4.28 -8.77
N ASN A 166 17.96 3.96 -9.49
CA ASN A 166 17.20 4.98 -10.22
C ASN A 166 16.34 5.86 -9.27
N LEU A 167 17.00 6.74 -8.53
CA LEU A 167 16.38 7.66 -7.59
C LEU A 167 15.65 8.82 -8.27
N SER A 168 15.87 9.00 -9.58
CA SER A 168 15.14 9.93 -10.45
C SER A 168 13.89 9.33 -11.09
N LEU A 169 13.42 8.16 -10.62
CA LEU A 169 12.29 7.43 -11.20
C LEU A 169 11.08 8.32 -11.48
N PHE A 170 10.71 9.18 -10.54
CA PHE A 170 9.50 9.99 -10.65
C PHE A 170 9.67 11.29 -11.44
N VAL A 171 10.90 11.64 -11.85
CA VAL A 171 11.13 12.77 -12.78
C VAL A 171 10.47 12.48 -14.13
N GLU A 172 10.64 11.25 -14.62
CA GLU A 172 10.01 10.71 -15.82
C GLU A 172 9.55 9.28 -15.54
N PRO A 173 8.38 9.11 -14.89
CA PRO A 173 7.96 7.80 -14.41
C PRO A 173 7.59 6.90 -15.58
N PRO A 174 8.21 5.71 -15.70
CA PRO A 174 7.85 4.77 -16.74
C PRO A 174 6.44 4.24 -16.49
N PRO A 175 5.74 3.82 -17.55
CA PRO A 175 4.39 3.32 -17.41
C PRO A 175 4.35 1.99 -16.65
N LEU A 176 3.38 1.83 -15.76
CA LEU A 176 3.17 0.57 -15.03
C LEU A 176 2.07 -0.28 -15.71
N PRO A 177 2.37 -1.49 -16.19
CA PRO A 177 1.35 -2.39 -16.75
C PRO A 177 0.30 -2.79 -15.71
N TRP A 178 -0.96 -2.96 -16.15
CA TRP A 178 -2.04 -3.41 -15.27
C TRP A 178 -1.76 -4.75 -14.59
N THR A 179 -1.05 -5.67 -15.25
CA THR A 179 -0.67 -6.97 -14.67
C THR A 179 0.19 -6.82 -13.42
N GLN A 180 1.14 -5.88 -13.42
CA GLN A 180 1.98 -5.58 -12.26
C GLN A 180 1.18 -4.82 -11.19
N LEU A 181 0.39 -3.81 -11.59
CA LEU A 181 -0.42 -3.04 -10.66
C LEU A 181 -1.48 -3.89 -9.94
N SER A 182 -2.22 -4.72 -10.67
CA SER A 182 -3.24 -5.62 -10.10
C SER A 182 -2.64 -6.60 -9.09
N GLN A 183 -1.44 -7.12 -9.36
CA GLN A 183 -0.71 -7.97 -8.42
C GLN A 183 -0.32 -7.21 -7.16
N LEU A 184 0.24 -5.99 -7.29
CA LEU A 184 0.57 -5.14 -6.15
C LEU A 184 -0.66 -4.85 -5.28
N LEU A 185 -1.77 -4.45 -5.91
CA LEU A 185 -3.03 -4.21 -5.22
C LEU A 185 -3.50 -5.47 -4.48
N SER A 186 -3.51 -6.62 -5.16
CA SER A 186 -3.93 -7.89 -4.57
C SER A 186 -3.07 -8.28 -3.34
N TRP A 187 -1.77 -8.00 -3.36
CA TRP A 187 -0.89 -8.19 -2.20
C TRP A 187 -1.24 -7.29 -1.02
N GLN A 188 -1.71 -6.06 -1.26
CA GLN A 188 -2.18 -5.19 -0.17
C GLN A 188 -3.40 -5.80 0.54
N PHE A 189 -4.38 -6.30 -0.22
CA PHE A 189 -5.56 -6.97 0.33
C PHE A 189 -5.21 -8.29 1.03
N LEU A 190 -4.24 -9.05 0.50
CA LEU A 190 -3.74 -10.25 1.17
C LEU A 190 -3.10 -9.93 2.53
N THR A 191 -2.27 -8.89 2.57
CA THR A 191 -1.56 -8.49 3.78
C THR A 191 -2.53 -8.01 4.88
N VAL A 192 -3.52 -7.22 4.50
CA VAL A 192 -4.45 -6.58 5.44
C VAL A 192 -5.65 -7.48 5.77
N GLY A 193 -6.30 -8.03 4.75
CA GLY A 193 -7.55 -8.79 4.86
C GLY A 193 -7.39 -10.30 4.80
N ARG A 194 -6.17 -10.83 4.62
CA ARG A 194 -5.89 -12.28 4.52
C ARG A 194 -6.54 -12.97 3.30
N ARG A 195 -7.02 -12.20 2.34
CA ARG A 195 -7.58 -12.68 1.06
C ARG A 195 -7.20 -11.71 -0.06
N GLN A 196 -6.74 -12.27 -1.17
CA GLN A 196 -6.42 -11.54 -2.40
C GLN A 196 -7.69 -11.00 -3.08
N LEU A 197 -7.49 -10.10 -4.04
CA LEU A 197 -8.56 -9.69 -4.95
C LEU A 197 -8.84 -10.80 -5.95
N ASP A 198 -10.11 -11.12 -6.17
CA ASP A 198 -10.53 -12.07 -7.19
C ASP A 198 -10.60 -11.42 -8.60
N PRO A 199 -10.74 -12.20 -9.68
CA PRO A 199 -10.75 -11.68 -11.04
C PRO A 199 -11.84 -10.63 -11.31
N ASP A 200 -13.03 -10.79 -10.72
CA ASP A 200 -14.15 -9.87 -10.92
C ASP A 200 -13.88 -8.54 -10.23
N GLN A 201 -13.37 -8.59 -8.98
CA GLN A 201 -12.93 -7.42 -8.24
C GLN A 201 -11.81 -6.65 -8.97
N LEU A 202 -10.84 -7.36 -9.53
CA LEU A 202 -9.78 -6.75 -10.34
C LEU A 202 -10.34 -6.12 -11.62
N SER A 203 -11.31 -6.76 -12.27
CA SER A 203 -11.98 -6.21 -13.46
C SER A 203 -12.69 -4.90 -13.14
N HIS A 204 -13.44 -4.84 -12.03
CA HIS A 204 -14.12 -3.62 -11.61
C HIS A 204 -13.15 -2.49 -11.22
N LEU A 205 -12.03 -2.80 -10.57
CA LEU A 205 -10.99 -1.81 -10.30
C LEU A 205 -10.35 -1.28 -11.58
N ARG A 206 -10.11 -2.15 -12.55
CA ARG A 206 -9.58 -1.77 -13.86
C ARG A 206 -10.52 -0.80 -14.58
N GLU A 207 -11.80 -1.13 -14.62
CA GLU A 207 -12.85 -0.30 -15.21
C GLU A 207 -12.89 1.08 -14.54
N LYS A 208 -12.88 1.12 -13.20
CA LYS A 208 -12.89 2.37 -12.45
C LYS A 208 -11.66 3.25 -12.73
N PHE A 209 -10.49 2.64 -12.85
CA PHE A 209 -9.24 3.37 -13.00
C PHE A 209 -8.97 3.83 -14.44
N LEU A 210 -9.41 3.07 -15.43
CA LEU A 210 -9.20 3.38 -16.84
C LEU A 210 -10.40 4.08 -17.48
N GLY A 211 -11.59 3.98 -16.91
CA GLY A 211 -12.83 4.49 -17.51
C GLY A 211 -13.33 3.62 -18.68
N GLU A 212 -14.58 3.86 -19.10
CA GLU A 212 -15.22 3.11 -20.21
C GLU A 212 -14.54 3.39 -21.57
N ASP A 213 -13.93 4.57 -21.76
CA ASP A 213 -13.36 5.02 -23.04
C ASP A 213 -12.14 4.20 -23.51
N PHE A 214 -11.44 3.52 -22.60
CA PHE A 214 -10.27 2.69 -22.93
C PHE A 214 -10.60 1.26 -23.35
N GLN A 215 -11.85 0.81 -23.21
CA GLN A 215 -12.27 -0.51 -23.73
C GLN A 215 -12.66 -0.46 -25.21
N ASN A 216 -13.06 0.71 -25.72
CA ASN A 216 -13.56 0.88 -27.09
C ASN A 216 -12.47 1.21 -28.13
N SER A 217 -11.20 1.37 -27.73
CA SER A 217 -10.10 1.50 -28.68
C SER A 217 -9.73 0.14 -29.26
N SER A 218 -10.29 -0.16 -30.42
CA SER A 218 -9.96 -1.30 -31.30
C SER A 218 -8.54 -1.24 -31.89
N THR A 219 -7.69 -0.35 -31.39
CA THR A 219 -6.27 -0.28 -31.70
C THR A 219 -5.50 -0.91 -30.55
N GLY A 220 -4.75 -1.99 -30.84
CA GLY A 220 -3.81 -2.64 -29.92
C GLY A 220 -2.60 -1.77 -29.50
N ALA A 221 -2.82 -0.49 -29.25
CA ALA A 221 -1.88 0.51 -28.74
C ALA A 221 -2.71 1.40 -27.79
N SER A 222 -2.57 1.41 -26.47
CA SER A 222 -1.38 1.25 -25.63
C SER A 222 -1.83 0.63 -24.31
N PHE A 223 -1.62 -0.67 -24.13
CA PHE A 223 -1.74 -1.39 -22.85
C PHE A 223 -0.66 -0.98 -21.81
N SER A 224 0.00 0.16 -22.04
CA SER A 224 1.27 0.55 -21.43
C SER A 224 1.35 2.04 -21.12
N ARG A 225 0.25 2.71 -20.74
CA ARG A 225 0.32 4.11 -20.24
C ARG A 225 -0.56 4.32 -19.01
N TRP A 226 -0.18 3.69 -17.90
CA TRP A 226 -0.32 4.37 -16.61
C TRP A 226 0.91 5.26 -16.43
N VAL A 227 0.86 6.47 -17.01
CA VAL A 227 1.94 7.45 -16.79
C VAL A 227 1.60 8.18 -15.49
N PHE A 228 2.38 7.89 -14.45
CA PHE A 228 2.24 8.50 -13.13
C PHE A 228 2.20 10.04 -13.21
N SER A 229 2.83 10.69 -14.21
CA SER A 229 2.85 12.16 -14.36
C SER A 229 1.58 12.81 -14.92
N GLU A 230 0.82 12.16 -15.82
CA GLU A 230 -0.44 12.73 -16.36
C GLU A 230 -1.67 12.33 -15.51
N ILE A 231 -1.53 11.27 -14.72
CA ILE A 231 -2.56 10.65 -13.86
C ILE A 231 -2.31 11.02 -12.38
N LEU A 232 -1.36 11.89 -12.08
CA LEU A 232 -0.83 12.09 -10.72
C LEU A 232 -1.90 12.54 -9.70
N GLY A 233 -2.91 13.28 -10.16
CA GLY A 233 -4.11 13.57 -9.36
C GLY A 233 -5.00 12.34 -9.16
N SER A 234 -5.50 11.75 -10.26
CA SER A 234 -6.51 10.69 -10.20
C SER A 234 -5.97 9.34 -9.69
N ALA A 235 -4.72 8.98 -10.01
CA ALA A 235 -4.05 7.78 -9.51
C ALA A 235 -3.82 7.86 -8.01
N LEU A 236 -3.37 9.01 -7.52
CA LEU A 236 -3.16 9.21 -6.09
C LEU A 236 -4.50 9.22 -5.35
N GLU A 237 -5.54 9.86 -5.90
CA GLU A 237 -6.89 9.80 -5.32
C GLU A 237 -7.47 8.39 -5.31
N ASN A 238 -7.28 7.63 -6.38
CA ASN A 238 -7.66 6.22 -6.45
C ASN A 238 -6.90 5.39 -5.41
N TRP A 239 -5.60 5.64 -5.22
CA TRP A 239 -4.83 4.97 -4.20
C TRP A 239 -5.28 5.35 -2.78
N ILE A 240 -5.51 6.64 -2.50
CA ILE A 240 -6.03 7.10 -1.21
C ILE A 240 -7.37 6.41 -0.89
N TRP A 241 -8.23 6.27 -1.89
CA TRP A 241 -9.49 5.53 -1.76
C TRP A 241 -9.28 4.05 -1.44
N ILE A 242 -8.35 3.37 -2.14
CA ILE A 242 -7.99 1.97 -1.83
C ILE A 242 -7.40 1.84 -0.42
N ASP A 243 -6.51 2.74 -0.03
CA ASP A 243 -5.90 2.77 1.30
C ASP A 243 -6.96 2.95 2.40
N GLY A 244 -7.95 3.83 2.18
CA GLY A 244 -9.12 3.99 3.04
C GLY A 244 -9.94 2.70 3.17
N ILE A 245 -10.16 1.98 2.06
CA ILE A 245 -10.82 0.66 2.08
C ILE A 245 -9.98 -0.36 2.87
N LEU A 246 -8.67 -0.41 2.66
CA LEU A 246 -7.79 -1.32 3.40
C LEU A 246 -7.84 -1.04 4.90
N GLU A 247 -7.81 0.23 5.33
CA GLU A 247 -7.96 0.59 6.74
C GLU A 247 -9.35 0.26 7.30
N LEU A 248 -10.41 0.41 6.49
CA LEU A 248 -11.77 -0.03 6.86
C LEU A 248 -11.82 -1.55 7.09
N ILE A 249 -11.22 -2.33 6.17
CA ILE A 249 -11.13 -3.78 6.28
C ILE A 249 -10.37 -4.15 7.55
N LYS A 250 -9.17 -3.61 7.71
CA LYS A 250 -8.27 -3.87 8.84
C LYS A 250 -8.94 -3.67 10.20
N LYS A 251 -9.73 -2.60 10.33
CA LYS A 251 -10.35 -2.22 11.61
C LYS A 251 -11.64 -2.97 11.88
N HIS A 252 -12.47 -3.18 10.85
CA HIS A 252 -13.87 -3.55 11.06
C HIS A 252 -14.34 -4.79 10.29
N LEU A 253 -13.69 -5.13 9.18
CA LEU A 253 -14.24 -6.10 8.21
C LEU A 253 -13.32 -7.28 7.89
N VAL A 254 -12.23 -7.49 8.64
CA VAL A 254 -11.22 -8.53 8.33
C VAL A 254 -11.86 -9.92 8.14
N ASN A 255 -12.73 -10.35 9.06
CA ASN A 255 -13.33 -11.69 8.98
C ASN A 255 -14.28 -11.80 7.78
N LEU A 256 -15.15 -10.81 7.59
CA LEU A 256 -16.10 -10.77 6.47
C LEU A 256 -15.39 -10.74 5.11
N TRP A 257 -14.29 -9.99 5.02
CA TRP A 257 -13.45 -9.96 3.82
C TRP A 257 -12.77 -11.29 3.58
N LYS A 258 -12.15 -11.88 4.62
CA LYS A 258 -11.44 -13.16 4.55
C LYS A 258 -12.34 -14.29 4.08
N GLU A 259 -13.58 -14.33 4.55
CA GLU A 259 -14.59 -15.34 4.22
C GLU A 259 -15.24 -15.12 2.84
N GLY A 260 -14.90 -14.04 2.13
CA GLY A 260 -15.45 -13.75 0.80
C GLY A 260 -16.90 -13.26 0.82
N LEU A 261 -17.39 -12.78 1.97
CA LEU A 261 -18.77 -12.30 2.14
C LEU A 261 -18.99 -10.89 1.59
N ILE A 262 -17.91 -10.19 1.26
CA ILE A 262 -17.92 -8.84 0.71
C ILE A 262 -17.54 -8.92 -0.77
N MET A 263 -18.50 -8.60 -1.65
CA MET A 263 -18.26 -8.45 -3.09
C MET A 263 -17.26 -7.30 -3.33
N GLY A 264 -17.39 -6.21 -2.58
CA GLY A 264 -16.37 -5.17 -2.49
C GLY A 264 -16.40 -4.20 -3.67
N PHE A 265 -15.76 -4.55 -4.78
CA PHE A 265 -15.61 -3.64 -5.92
C PHE A 265 -16.70 -3.92 -6.94
N VAL A 266 -17.73 -3.09 -6.97
CA VAL A 266 -18.77 -3.11 -8.00
C VAL A 266 -19.44 -1.74 -8.06
N SER A 267 -19.67 -1.24 -9.27
CA SER A 267 -20.30 0.06 -9.48
C SER A 267 -21.79 0.04 -9.11
N ARG A 268 -22.40 1.23 -8.94
CA ARG A 268 -23.85 1.32 -8.71
C ARG A 268 -24.66 0.71 -9.85
N LYS A 269 -24.18 0.86 -11.10
CA LYS A 269 -24.79 0.30 -12.30
C LYS A 269 -24.68 -1.23 -12.29
N GLY A 270 -23.48 -1.77 -12.10
CA GLY A 270 -23.24 -3.22 -12.01
C GLY A 270 -24.02 -3.87 -10.87
N THR A 271 -24.15 -3.20 -9.72
CA THR A 271 -24.99 -3.66 -8.60
C THR A 271 -26.45 -3.86 -9.01
N LYS A 272 -27.02 -2.91 -9.78
CA LYS A 272 -28.40 -3.01 -10.27
C LYS A 272 -28.57 -4.15 -11.26
N GLU A 273 -27.58 -4.39 -12.11
CA GLU A 273 -27.60 -5.47 -13.09
C GLU A 273 -27.50 -6.84 -12.41
N LEU A 274 -26.58 -7.01 -11.46
CA LEU A 274 -26.38 -8.27 -10.73
C LEU A 274 -27.61 -8.67 -9.90
N LEU A 275 -28.34 -7.70 -9.36
CA LEU A 275 -29.50 -7.93 -8.51
C LEU A 275 -30.83 -8.03 -9.28
N ARG A 276 -30.87 -7.57 -10.55
CA ARG A 276 -32.12 -7.46 -11.32
C ARG A 276 -32.92 -8.75 -11.36
N ASP A 277 -32.26 -9.87 -11.64
CA ASP A 277 -32.92 -11.16 -11.85
C ASP A 277 -32.83 -12.06 -10.60
N LYS A 278 -32.63 -11.47 -9.41
CA LYS A 278 -32.50 -12.20 -8.14
C LYS A 278 -33.79 -12.17 -7.32
N GLU A 279 -33.92 -13.13 -6.41
CA GLU A 279 -35.09 -13.23 -5.54
C GLU A 279 -35.18 -12.08 -4.53
N ASN A 280 -36.40 -11.72 -4.14
CA ASN A 280 -36.66 -10.64 -3.17
C ASN A 280 -35.82 -10.80 -1.91
N GLY A 281 -35.22 -9.69 -1.48
CA GLY A 281 -34.35 -9.65 -0.31
C GLY A 281 -32.94 -10.19 -0.54
N THR A 282 -32.57 -10.51 -1.79
CA THR A 282 -31.18 -10.74 -2.15
C THR A 282 -30.40 -9.43 -2.05
N PHE A 283 -29.28 -9.43 -1.34
CA PHE A 283 -28.44 -8.26 -1.11
C PHE A 283 -26.96 -8.55 -1.32
N LEU A 284 -26.17 -7.50 -1.58
CA LEU A 284 -24.72 -7.58 -1.69
C LEU A 284 -24.04 -6.45 -0.92
N LEU A 285 -22.81 -6.70 -0.47
CA LEU A 285 -21.97 -5.76 0.25
C LEU A 285 -20.88 -5.22 -0.68
N ARG A 286 -20.77 -3.89 -0.79
CA ARG A 286 -19.77 -3.23 -1.64
C ARG A 286 -19.16 -2.00 -0.99
N PHE A 287 -17.96 -1.63 -1.42
CA PHE A 287 -17.31 -0.40 -0.99
C PHE A 287 -17.89 0.81 -1.73
N SER A 288 -17.96 1.94 -1.02
CA SER A 288 -18.40 3.19 -1.59
C SER A 288 -17.33 3.79 -2.47
N GLU A 289 -17.67 4.09 -3.72
CA GLU A 289 -16.78 4.76 -4.68
C GLU A 289 -16.60 6.26 -4.41
N SER A 290 -17.43 6.84 -3.53
CA SER A 290 -17.47 8.29 -3.26
C SER A 290 -16.85 8.70 -1.92
N SER A 291 -16.42 7.73 -1.08
CA SER A 291 -15.83 8.01 0.23
C SER A 291 -14.31 7.86 0.19
N LYS A 292 -13.56 8.95 0.32
CA LYS A 292 -12.08 8.91 0.35
C LYS A 292 -11.52 8.11 1.52
N GLU A 293 -12.18 8.14 2.68
CA GLU A 293 -11.75 7.42 3.89
C GLU A 293 -12.15 5.94 3.89
N GLY A 294 -12.78 5.46 2.81
CA GLY A 294 -13.39 4.14 2.77
C GLY A 294 -14.74 4.11 3.50
N ALA A 295 -15.71 3.47 2.88
CA ALA A 295 -17.01 3.18 3.50
C ALA A 295 -17.60 1.93 2.85
N ILE A 296 -18.45 1.21 3.58
CA ILE A 296 -19.17 0.04 3.08
C ILE A 296 -20.67 0.33 3.00
N THR A 297 -21.30 -0.12 1.94
CA THR A 297 -22.75 -0.04 1.75
C THR A 297 -23.28 -1.40 1.33
N PHE A 298 -24.58 -1.57 1.44
CA PHE A 298 -25.28 -2.71 0.89
C PHE A 298 -26.44 -2.26 0.01
N SER A 299 -26.80 -3.13 -0.91
CA SER A 299 -27.92 -2.91 -1.82
C SER A 299 -28.73 -4.19 -1.93
N TRP A 300 -30.06 -4.07 -1.99
CA TRP A 300 -30.97 -5.21 -2.07
C TRP A 300 -32.03 -4.98 -3.15
N VAL A 301 -32.61 -6.09 -3.64
CA VAL A 301 -33.68 -6.06 -4.63
C VAL A 301 -35.04 -6.39 -4.01
N GLU A 302 -36.05 -5.67 -4.47
CA GLU A 302 -37.46 -5.93 -4.19
C GLU A 302 -38.26 -5.84 -5.50
N HIS A 303 -39.06 -6.88 -5.77
CA HIS A 303 -39.98 -6.95 -6.89
C HIS A 303 -41.38 -6.63 -6.37
N ILE A 304 -41.90 -5.46 -6.74
CA ILE A 304 -43.22 -4.96 -6.33
C ILE A 304 -44.06 -4.83 -7.59
N ASN A 305 -45.19 -5.54 -7.66
CA ASN A 305 -46.13 -5.48 -8.78
C ASN A 305 -45.49 -5.75 -10.17
N GLY A 306 -44.42 -6.56 -10.23
CA GLY A 306 -43.70 -6.87 -11.46
C GLY A 306 -42.60 -5.85 -11.83
N GLU A 307 -42.43 -4.78 -11.05
CA GLU A 307 -41.31 -3.85 -11.19
C GLU A 307 -40.17 -4.20 -10.23
N THR A 308 -38.95 -4.25 -10.77
CA THR A 308 -37.74 -4.50 -9.99
C THR A 308 -37.16 -3.19 -9.47
N GLN A 309 -37.11 -3.04 -8.14
CA GLN A 309 -36.47 -1.92 -7.47
C GLN A 309 -35.22 -2.39 -6.73
N VAL A 310 -34.10 -1.71 -6.99
CA VAL A 310 -32.83 -1.94 -6.28
C VAL A 310 -32.57 -0.74 -5.37
N HIS A 311 -32.61 -1.01 -4.08
CA HIS A 311 -32.38 -0.01 -3.05
C HIS A 311 -30.92 -0.04 -2.59
N ALA A 312 -30.41 1.10 -2.14
CA ALA A 312 -29.08 1.21 -1.56
C ALA A 312 -29.14 2.11 -0.33
N VAL A 313 -28.45 1.71 0.73
CA VAL A 313 -28.30 2.54 1.93
C VAL A 313 -27.16 3.54 1.81
N GLN A 314 -27.21 4.60 2.61
CA GLN A 314 -26.06 5.47 2.79
C GLN A 314 -24.85 4.64 3.28
N PRO A 315 -23.64 4.86 2.71
CA PRO A 315 -22.47 4.10 3.13
C PRO A 315 -22.07 4.35 4.58
N TYR A 316 -21.71 3.28 5.27
CA TYR A 316 -21.18 3.29 6.63
C TYR A 316 -19.66 3.49 6.62
N THR A 317 -19.24 4.55 7.27
CA THR A 317 -17.85 4.93 7.52
C THR A 317 -17.25 4.16 8.70
N SER A 318 -15.93 4.27 8.89
CA SER A 318 -15.24 3.71 10.06
C SER A 318 -15.85 4.18 11.39
N ASN A 319 -16.34 5.43 11.47
CA ASN A 319 -16.93 5.97 12.69
C ASN A 319 -18.24 5.26 13.04
N GLU A 320 -19.11 5.04 12.04
CA GLU A 320 -20.38 4.33 12.24
C GLU A 320 -20.16 2.86 12.58
N LEU A 321 -19.21 2.20 11.90
CA LEU A 321 -18.85 0.80 12.20
C LEU A 321 -18.22 0.63 13.59
N SER A 322 -17.62 1.69 14.14
CA SER A 322 -17.11 1.68 15.52
C SER A 322 -18.24 1.70 16.56
N LEU A 323 -19.40 2.25 16.21
CA LEU A 323 -20.58 2.28 17.08
C LEU A 323 -21.39 0.97 16.98
N MET A 324 -21.48 0.40 15.78
CA MET A 324 -22.20 -0.84 15.54
C MET A 324 -21.53 -1.67 14.44
N SER A 325 -21.21 -2.93 14.73
CA SER A 325 -20.59 -3.82 13.75
C SER A 325 -21.50 -4.08 12.55
N LEU A 326 -20.90 -4.31 11.37
CA LEU A 326 -21.67 -4.54 10.15
C LEU A 326 -22.67 -5.72 10.26
N PRO A 327 -22.33 -6.89 10.84
CA PRO A 327 -23.30 -7.97 11.02
C PRO A 327 -24.51 -7.54 11.87
N ARG A 328 -24.26 -6.76 12.93
CA ARG A 328 -25.33 -6.24 13.79
C ARG A 328 -26.20 -5.22 13.06
N ILE A 329 -25.61 -4.36 12.22
CA ILE A 329 -26.35 -3.45 11.34
C ILE A 329 -27.26 -4.26 10.41
N LEU A 330 -26.73 -5.29 9.73
CA LEU A 330 -27.50 -6.12 8.80
C LEU A 330 -28.64 -6.87 9.49
N HIS A 331 -28.43 -7.39 10.69
CA HIS A 331 -29.45 -8.10 11.46
C HIS A 331 -30.60 -7.19 11.89
N HIS A 332 -30.29 -5.98 12.38
CA HIS A 332 -31.29 -5.03 12.90
C HIS A 332 -31.82 -4.05 11.85
N PHE A 333 -31.36 -4.16 10.60
CA PHE A 333 -31.83 -3.30 9.52
C PHE A 333 -33.34 -3.48 9.33
N ASN A 334 -34.06 -2.38 9.31
CA ASN A 334 -35.52 -2.39 9.15
C ASN A 334 -35.94 -1.23 8.27
N VAL A 335 -36.80 -1.52 7.28
CA VAL A 335 -37.37 -0.51 6.40
C VAL A 335 -38.83 -0.32 6.80
N LYS A 336 -39.21 0.92 7.13
CA LYS A 336 -40.61 1.30 7.32
C LYS A 336 -41.32 1.36 5.97
N SER A 337 -41.57 0.21 5.35
CA SER A 337 -42.45 0.10 4.16
C SER A 337 -43.85 -0.32 4.62
N GLN A 338 -44.89 0.21 3.97
CA GLN A 338 -46.29 0.12 4.41
C GLN A 338 -46.88 -1.31 4.42
N ASN A 339 -46.18 -2.32 3.90
CA ASN A 339 -46.76 -3.66 3.62
C ASN A 339 -45.95 -4.88 4.11
N CYS A 340 -44.90 -4.73 4.92
CA CYS A 340 -44.11 -5.89 5.40
C CYS A 340 -44.30 -6.18 6.91
N SER A 341 -44.85 -7.36 7.23
CA SER A 341 -45.01 -7.86 8.60
C SER A 341 -43.70 -8.33 9.26
N SER A 342 -42.65 -8.54 8.46
CA SER A 342 -41.27 -8.78 8.90
C SER A 342 -40.39 -7.60 8.46
N GLY A 343 -39.88 -6.83 9.41
CA GLY A 343 -39.28 -5.52 9.14
C GLY A 343 -37.94 -5.52 8.37
N ASN A 344 -37.21 -6.64 8.32
CA ASN A 344 -35.90 -6.68 7.67
C ASN A 344 -36.01 -7.20 6.22
N PRO A 345 -35.72 -6.36 5.19
CA PRO A 345 -35.80 -6.77 3.79
C PRO A 345 -34.63 -7.66 3.36
N LEU A 346 -33.59 -7.83 4.17
CA LEU A 346 -32.38 -8.59 3.81
C LEU A 346 -32.55 -10.07 4.20
N LEU A 347 -32.57 -10.95 3.20
CA LEU A 347 -32.82 -12.38 3.37
C LEU A 347 -31.66 -13.24 2.87
N TYR A 348 -31.11 -12.94 1.70
CA TYR A 348 -30.08 -13.74 1.06
C TYR A 348 -28.87 -12.88 0.69
N LEU A 349 -27.68 -13.24 1.17
CA LEU A 349 -26.44 -12.69 0.65
C LEU A 349 -26.21 -13.25 -0.76
N TYR A 350 -25.85 -12.38 -1.70
CA TYR A 350 -25.59 -12.75 -3.09
C TYR A 350 -24.60 -13.93 -3.21
N PRO A 351 -24.86 -14.91 -4.10
CA PRO A 351 -26.03 -14.98 -4.99
C PRO A 351 -27.26 -15.64 -4.36
N ARG A 352 -27.10 -16.47 -3.31
CA ARG A 352 -28.20 -17.22 -2.70
C ARG A 352 -27.88 -17.83 -1.33
N ILE A 353 -27.12 -17.12 -0.50
CA ILE A 353 -26.68 -17.62 0.80
C ILE A 353 -27.64 -17.06 1.87
N PRO A 354 -28.34 -17.89 2.67
CA PRO A 354 -29.22 -17.39 3.72
C PRO A 354 -28.46 -16.49 4.71
N LYS A 355 -28.94 -15.27 4.94
CA LYS A 355 -28.27 -14.26 5.79
C LYS A 355 -27.90 -14.82 7.17
N ASP A 356 -28.83 -15.52 7.80
CA ASP A 356 -28.68 -16.03 9.18
C ASP A 356 -27.70 -17.20 9.28
N SER A 357 -27.26 -17.77 8.14
CA SER A 357 -26.19 -18.77 8.13
C SER A 357 -24.79 -18.16 8.13
N VAL A 358 -24.70 -16.84 7.96
CA VAL A 358 -23.44 -16.11 7.70
C VAL A 358 -23.18 -15.01 8.74
N PHE A 359 -24.22 -14.28 9.15
CA PHE A 359 -24.10 -13.04 9.94
C PHE A 359 -24.65 -13.15 11.36
#